data_AF-A0A7S3JJE7-F1
#
_entry.id   AF-A0A7S3JJE7-F1
#
_cell.length_a   1.000
_cell.length_b   1.000
_cell.length_c   1.000
_cell.angle_alpha   90.00
_cell.angle_beta   90.00
_cell.angle_gamma   90.00
#
_symmetry.space_group_name_H-M   'P 1'
#
loop_
_entity.id
_entity.type
_entity.pdbx_description
1 polymer ?
#
loop_
_entity_poly.entity_id
_entity_poly.type
_entity_poly.pdbx_seq_one_letter_code
_entity_poly.pdbx_strand_id
1 'polypeptide(L)'
;EEEETKYAPKELDNSHYRLLGSWKEAEWRQTDPPTIPIADQFPDGVFPVGEIMEYTNENSYRTSSAEKKELEVLMNYDYQALRKAAECHRQVRRWAQSYIKPGNRLIDIVETLEAKNLELIQANKLEAGQAFPTGISINDC
;
A
#
# COMPACT_ATOMS: atom_id res chain seq x y z
N GLU A 1 19.49 -2.90 25.82
CA GLU A 1 19.09 -1.59 25.28
C GLU A 1 18.99 -1.76 23.78
N GLU A 2 17.78 -2.02 23.28
CA GLU A 2 17.55 -2.07 21.82
C GLU A 2 17.12 -0.67 21.40
N GLU A 3 18.00 -0.02 20.66
CA GLU A 3 17.81 1.34 20.15
C GLU A 3 16.74 1.31 19.06
N GLU A 4 15.51 1.67 19.45
CA GLU A 4 14.37 1.84 18.56
C GLU A 4 14.71 2.94 17.55
N THR A 5 15.20 2.54 16.38
CA THR A 5 15.59 3.44 15.29
C THR A 5 14.35 4.08 14.68
N LYS A 6 13.89 5.18 15.28
CA LYS A 6 12.83 6.02 14.75
C LYS A 6 13.36 6.74 13.51
N TYR A 7 13.11 6.16 12.33
CA TYR A 7 13.39 6.83 11.07
C TYR A 7 12.50 8.07 10.95
N ALA A 8 13.16 9.23 10.80
CA ALA A 8 12.48 10.51 10.58
C ALA A 8 11.59 10.43 9.32
N PRO A 9 10.37 10.96 9.36
CA PRO A 9 9.46 10.92 8.23
C PRO A 9 10.04 11.75 7.10
N LYS A 10 10.36 11.09 5.99
CA LYS A 10 10.79 11.77 4.76
C LYS A 10 9.57 12.37 4.07
N GLU A 11 9.36 13.67 4.26
CA GLU A 11 8.57 14.46 3.31
C GLU A 11 9.32 14.49 1.98
N LEU A 12 8.71 13.97 0.91
CA LEU A 12 9.05 14.41 -0.44
C LEU A 12 8.11 15.57 -0.76
N ASP A 13 8.63 16.80 -0.77
CA ASP A 13 7.90 17.96 -1.28
C ASP A 13 7.70 17.81 -2.80
N ASN A 14 6.54 17.26 -3.15
CA ASN A 14 6.07 17.09 -4.52
C ASN A 14 4.90 18.03 -4.82
N SER A 15 4.76 19.13 -4.07
CA SER A 15 3.65 20.10 -4.17
C SER A 15 3.42 20.62 -5.59
N HIS A 16 4.48 20.77 -6.38
CA HIS A 16 4.42 21.23 -7.76
C HIS A 16 3.77 20.23 -8.74
N TYR A 17 3.77 18.93 -8.42
CA TYR A 17 3.34 17.86 -9.34
C TYR A 17 2.06 17.13 -8.90
N ARG A 18 1.44 17.48 -7.76
CA ARG A 18 0.43 16.60 -7.12
C ARG A 18 -0.92 17.27 -6.86
N LEU A 19 -1.99 16.59 -7.31
CA LEU A 19 -3.38 16.77 -6.85
C LEU A 19 -3.68 16.03 -5.52
N LEU A 20 -2.69 15.36 -4.91
CA LEU A 20 -2.84 14.61 -3.67
C LEU A 20 -2.02 15.27 -2.56
N GLY A 21 -2.65 15.47 -1.40
CA GLY A 21 -2.03 16.13 -0.25
C GLY A 21 -0.77 15.43 0.28
N SER A 22 -0.12 16.07 1.25
CA SER A 22 1.01 15.51 1.99
C SER A 22 0.60 14.19 2.64
N TRP A 23 1.45 13.17 2.50
CA TRP A 23 1.22 11.89 3.17
C TRP A 23 1.26 12.12 4.68
N LYS A 24 0.28 11.58 5.41
CA LYS A 24 0.31 11.62 6.88
C LYS A 24 1.55 10.88 7.38
N GLU A 25 2.14 11.44 8.43
CA GLU A 25 3.25 10.86 9.17
C GLU A 25 2.81 9.49 9.73
N ALA A 26 3.55 8.44 9.37
CA ALA A 26 3.38 7.10 9.90
C ALA A 26 4.76 6.56 10.23
N GLU A 27 4.86 5.63 11.18
CA GLU A 27 6.10 4.92 11.46
C GLU A 27 6.63 4.27 10.18
N TRP A 28 7.72 4.82 9.65
CA TRP A 28 8.29 4.35 8.41
C TRP A 28 9.21 3.16 8.69
N ARG A 29 8.72 1.96 8.41
CA ARG A 29 9.42 0.68 8.66
C ARG A 29 10.15 0.15 7.43
N GLN A 30 10.57 1.05 6.53
CA GLN A 30 11.03 0.69 5.20
C GLN A 30 12.38 1.38 4.88
N THR A 31 13.14 0.82 3.96
CA THR A 31 14.37 1.40 3.41
C THR A 31 14.08 2.43 2.30
N ASP A 32 15.13 3.09 1.80
CA ASP A 32 15.05 4.01 0.66
C ASP A 32 16.19 3.70 -0.32
N PRO A 33 15.93 3.04 -1.47
CA PRO A 33 14.64 2.57 -1.99
C PRO A 33 14.03 1.44 -1.15
N PRO A 34 12.70 1.17 -1.25
CA PRO A 34 12.04 0.16 -0.43
C PRO A 34 12.51 -1.26 -0.80
N THR A 35 12.88 -2.05 0.20
CA THR A 35 13.38 -3.43 0.03
C THR A 35 12.87 -4.41 1.08
N ILE A 36 12.29 -3.93 2.19
CA ILE A 36 11.76 -4.78 3.26
C ILE A 36 10.36 -5.24 2.86
N PRO A 37 10.09 -6.55 2.77
CA PRO A 37 8.76 -7.07 2.47
C PRO A 37 7.67 -6.60 3.43
N ILE A 38 6.42 -6.51 2.96
CA ILE A 38 5.31 -6.05 3.80
C ILE A 38 5.07 -7.00 4.98
N ALA A 39 5.21 -8.31 4.80
CA ALA A 39 5.03 -9.27 5.90
C ALA A 39 6.06 -9.04 7.03
N ASP A 40 7.30 -8.69 6.69
CA ASP A 40 8.38 -8.53 7.64
C ASP A 40 8.27 -7.20 8.44
N GLN A 41 7.56 -6.22 7.89
CA GLN A 41 7.24 -4.95 8.59
C GLN A 41 6.13 -5.11 9.65
N PHE A 42 5.30 -6.14 9.52
CA PHE A 42 4.14 -6.45 10.36
C PHE A 42 4.19 -7.93 10.82
N PRO A 43 5.13 -8.28 11.72
CA PRO A 43 5.35 -9.67 12.13
C PRO A 43 4.17 -10.28 12.90
N ASP A 44 3.26 -9.46 13.40
CA ASP A 44 2.00 -9.86 14.03
C ASP A 44 0.90 -10.24 13.01
N GLY A 45 1.14 -9.99 11.72
CA GLY A 45 0.16 -10.22 10.66
C GLY A 45 -1.02 -9.24 10.68
N VAL A 46 -0.89 -8.12 11.40
CA VAL A 46 -1.90 -7.07 11.49
C VAL A 46 -1.47 -5.89 10.63
N PHE A 47 -2.09 -5.77 9.46
CA PHE A 47 -1.74 -4.73 8.49
C PHE A 47 -2.58 -3.46 8.70
N PRO A 48 -2.06 -2.28 8.32
CA PRO A 48 -2.75 -1.01 8.52
C PRO A 48 -4.13 -0.98 7.83
N VAL A 49 -5.14 -0.59 8.59
CA VAL A 49 -6.50 -0.36 8.06
C VAL A 49 -6.50 0.83 7.09
N GLY A 50 -7.33 0.73 6.06
CA GLY A 50 -7.62 1.86 5.18
C GLY A 50 -8.56 2.87 5.84
N GLU A 51 -9.11 3.76 5.03
CA GLU A 51 -10.19 4.64 5.46
C GLU A 51 -11.46 3.82 5.74
N ILE A 52 -11.94 3.89 6.97
CA ILE A 52 -13.21 3.28 7.38
C ILE A 52 -14.27 4.36 7.30
N MET A 53 -15.26 4.15 6.44
CA MET A 53 -16.42 5.03 6.32
C MET A 53 -17.66 4.34 6.85
N GLU A 54 -18.47 5.06 7.61
CA GLU A 54 -19.75 4.55 8.07
C GLU A 54 -20.78 4.52 6.93
N TYR A 55 -21.60 3.47 6.91
CA TYR A 55 -22.74 3.40 6.02
C TYR A 55 -23.78 4.47 6.41
N THR A 56 -24.34 5.16 5.41
CA THR A 56 -25.38 6.17 5.62
C THR A 56 -26.79 5.58 5.44
N ASN A 57 -27.80 6.32 5.90
CA ASN A 57 -29.23 6.02 5.74
C ASN A 57 -29.63 4.65 6.33
N GLU A 58 -30.50 3.92 5.63
CA GLU A 58 -31.06 2.61 6.01
C GLU A 58 -29.99 1.53 6.26
N ASN A 59 -28.73 1.75 5.86
CA ASN A 59 -27.63 0.81 6.05
C ASN A 59 -26.75 1.10 7.28
N SER A 60 -27.00 2.18 8.01
CA SER A 60 -26.26 2.56 9.23
C SER A 60 -26.25 1.49 10.32
N TYR A 61 -27.27 0.62 10.35
CA TYR A 61 -27.34 -0.51 11.28
C TYR A 61 -26.18 -1.51 11.15
N ARG A 62 -25.47 -1.52 10.00
CA ARG A 62 -24.32 -2.43 9.80
C ARG A 62 -23.16 -2.14 10.74
N THR A 63 -23.04 -0.90 11.23
CA THR A 63 -22.00 -0.50 12.19
C THR A 63 -22.36 -0.93 13.63
N SER A 64 -23.64 -0.96 13.97
CA SER A 64 -24.12 -1.21 15.35
C SER A 64 -24.64 -2.63 15.60
N SER A 65 -25.03 -3.35 14.55
CA SER A 65 -25.57 -4.72 14.68
C SER A 65 -24.49 -5.70 15.14
N ALA A 66 -24.77 -6.39 16.26
CA ALA A 66 -23.89 -7.41 16.81
C ALA A 66 -23.62 -8.57 15.84
N GLU A 67 -24.65 -9.00 15.09
CA GLU A 67 -24.51 -10.04 14.07
C GLU A 67 -23.53 -9.61 12.96
N LYS A 68 -23.64 -8.36 12.49
CA LYS A 68 -22.74 -7.85 11.46
C LYS A 68 -21.31 -7.72 11.97
N LYS A 69 -21.13 -7.28 13.21
CA LYS A 69 -19.80 -7.22 13.83
C LYS A 69 -19.13 -8.59 13.90
N GLU A 70 -19.88 -9.65 14.23
CA GLU A 70 -19.33 -11.01 14.27
C GLU A 70 -18.94 -11.52 12.87
N LEU A 71 -19.73 -11.20 11.84
CA LEU A 71 -19.38 -11.52 10.46
C LEU A 71 -18.09 -10.83 10.00
N GLU A 72 -17.86 -9.58 10.41
CA GLU A 72 -16.61 -8.86 10.13
C GLU A 72 -15.39 -9.54 10.78
N VAL A 73 -15.56 -10.11 11.97
CA VAL A 73 -14.50 -10.88 12.65
C VAL A 73 -14.19 -12.17 11.88
N LEU A 74 -15.22 -12.86 11.38
CA LEU A 74 -15.05 -14.07 10.59
C LEU A 74 -14.30 -13.81 9.27
N MET A 75 -14.54 -12.66 8.64
CA MET A 75 -13.88 -12.23 7.39
C MET A 75 -12.50 -11.60 7.61
N ASN A 76 -12.00 -11.53 8.84
CA ASN A 76 -10.76 -10.83 9.15
C ASN A 76 -9.54 -11.39 8.40
N TYR A 77 -9.52 -12.70 8.09
CA TYR A 77 -8.45 -13.28 7.27
C TYR A 77 -8.33 -12.62 5.88
N ASP A 78 -9.45 -12.53 5.16
CA ASP A 78 -9.49 -11.91 3.83
C ASP A 78 -9.16 -10.41 3.91
N TYR A 79 -9.64 -9.73 4.95
CA TYR A 79 -9.32 -8.33 5.17
C TYR A 79 -7.83 -8.10 5.43
N GLN A 80 -7.15 -8.97 6.18
CA GLN A 80 -5.71 -8.86 6.37
C GLN A 80 -4.95 -9.07 5.05
N ALA A 81 -5.36 -10.02 4.21
CA ALA A 81 -4.77 -10.22 2.88
C ALA A 81 -4.93 -8.97 1.99
N LEU A 82 -6.13 -8.38 1.98
CA LEU A 82 -6.40 -7.13 1.25
C LEU A 82 -5.59 -5.95 1.80
N ARG A 83 -5.46 -5.83 3.13
CA ARG A 83 -4.68 -4.77 3.78
C ARG A 83 -3.19 -4.90 3.49
N LYS A 84 -2.64 -6.13 3.48
CA LYS A 84 -1.25 -6.41 3.06
C LYS A 84 -1.01 -5.94 1.62
N ALA A 85 -1.89 -6.31 0.70
CA ALA A 85 -1.80 -5.91 -0.70
C ALA A 85 -1.91 -4.37 -0.87
N ALA A 86 -2.82 -3.74 -0.12
CA ALA A 86 -3.00 -2.29 -0.13
C ALA A 86 -1.77 -1.55 0.40
N GLU A 87 -1.11 -2.06 1.44
CA GLU A 87 0.13 -1.47 1.97
C GLU A 87 1.28 -1.61 0.97
N CYS A 88 1.43 -2.77 0.32
CA CYS A 88 2.39 -2.93 -0.78
C CYS A 88 2.16 -1.86 -1.86
N HIS A 89 0.92 -1.71 -2.31
CA HIS A 89 0.55 -0.72 -3.31
C HIS A 89 0.86 0.72 -2.86
N ARG A 90 0.61 1.07 -1.59
CA ARG A 90 0.96 2.39 -1.03
C ARG A 90 2.47 2.65 -1.10
N GLN A 91 3.29 1.69 -0.70
CA GLN A 91 4.75 1.84 -0.70
C GLN A 91 5.33 1.89 -2.11
N VAL A 92 4.93 0.97 -3.00
CA VAL A 92 5.36 0.96 -4.40
C VAL A 92 4.98 2.27 -5.09
N ARG A 93 3.73 2.74 -4.94
CA ARG A 93 3.28 4.00 -5.55
C ARG A 93 4.03 5.22 -5.01
N ARG A 94 4.33 5.25 -3.72
CA ARG A 94 5.10 6.34 -3.10
C ARG A 94 6.50 6.42 -3.71
N TRP A 95 7.18 5.28 -3.85
CA TRP A 95 8.48 5.20 -4.49
C TRP A 95 8.42 5.47 -6.01
N ALA A 96 7.39 4.98 -6.70
CA ALA A 96 7.17 5.25 -8.13
C ALA A 96 7.20 6.75 -8.45
N GLN A 97 6.60 7.57 -7.60
CA GLN A 97 6.54 9.02 -7.79
C GLN A 97 7.90 9.72 -7.62
N SER A 98 8.80 9.18 -6.80
CA SER A 98 10.17 9.70 -6.70
C SER A 98 11.02 9.25 -7.90
N TYR A 99 10.79 8.03 -8.39
CA TYR A 99 11.56 7.41 -9.49
C TYR A 99 11.15 7.89 -10.89
N ILE A 100 9.86 7.98 -11.21
CA ILE A 100 9.38 8.29 -12.57
C ILE A 100 9.68 9.75 -12.91
N LYS A 101 10.41 9.97 -14.01
CA LYS A 101 10.75 11.28 -14.57
C LYS A 101 10.62 11.27 -16.11
N PRO A 102 10.42 12.44 -16.75
CA PRO A 102 10.55 12.54 -18.20
C PRO A 102 11.93 12.07 -18.68
N GLY A 103 11.97 11.31 -19.77
CA GLY A 103 13.20 10.73 -20.33
C GLY A 103 13.42 9.27 -19.99
N ASN A 104 12.76 8.72 -18.95
CA ASN A 104 12.71 7.28 -18.73
C ASN A 104 11.91 6.58 -19.85
N ARG A 105 12.39 5.42 -20.31
CA ARG A 105 11.59 4.58 -21.22
C ARG A 105 10.44 3.96 -20.44
N LEU A 106 9.27 3.86 -21.08
CA LEU A 106 8.08 3.27 -20.44
C LEU A 106 8.32 1.82 -20.01
N ILE A 107 9.04 1.05 -20.83
CA ILE A 107 9.37 -0.33 -20.51
C ILE A 107 10.23 -0.44 -19.25
N ASP A 108 11.23 0.43 -19.08
CA ASP A 108 12.08 0.46 -17.89
C ASP A 108 11.26 0.83 -16.64
N ILE A 109 10.32 1.76 -16.78
CA ILE A 109 9.41 2.14 -15.69
C ILE A 109 8.57 0.94 -15.26
N VAL A 110 7.94 0.25 -16.21
CA VAL A 110 7.07 -0.90 -15.94
C VAL A 110 7.87 -2.04 -15.30
N GLU A 111 8.98 -2.45 -15.91
CA GLU A 111 9.83 -3.53 -15.39
C GLU A 111 10.31 -3.23 -13.96
N THR A 112 10.74 -1.99 -13.72
CA THR A 112 11.23 -1.55 -12.41
C THR A 112 10.12 -1.55 -11.34
N LEU A 113 8.90 -1.14 -11.71
CA LEU A 113 7.75 -1.16 -10.80
C LEU A 113 7.26 -2.57 -10.50
N GLU A 114 7.18 -3.43 -11.52
CA GLU A 114 6.72 -4.81 -11.38
C GLU A 114 7.70 -5.61 -10.53
N ALA A 115 9.01 -5.47 -10.78
CA ALA A 115 10.03 -6.08 -9.94
C ALA A 115 9.91 -5.65 -8.48
N LYS A 116 9.68 -4.34 -8.24
CA LYS A 116 9.52 -3.83 -6.87
C LYS A 116 8.25 -4.34 -6.19
N ASN A 117 7.15 -4.46 -6.94
CA ASN A 117 5.90 -5.01 -6.41
C ASN A 117 6.08 -6.48 -5.99
N LEU A 118 6.69 -7.31 -6.86
CA LEU A 118 6.96 -8.72 -6.59
C LEU A 118 7.89 -8.91 -5.39
N GLU A 119 8.89 -8.05 -5.22
CA GLU A 119 9.79 -8.03 -4.07
C GLU A 119 9.04 -7.72 -2.76
N LEU A 120 8.30 -6.60 -2.72
CA LEU A 120 7.66 -6.15 -1.48
C LEU A 120 6.49 -7.03 -1.05
N ILE A 121 5.75 -7.61 -2.01
CA ILE A 121 4.62 -8.50 -1.68
C ILE A 121 5.09 -9.92 -1.27
N GLN A 122 6.36 -10.26 -1.51
CA GLN A 122 6.89 -11.63 -1.50
C GLN A 122 6.08 -12.53 -2.44
N ALA A 123 6.21 -12.29 -3.74
CA ALA A 123 5.48 -13.05 -4.75
C ALA A 123 5.67 -14.57 -4.60
N ASN A 124 4.56 -15.30 -4.56
CA ASN A 124 4.50 -16.74 -4.40
C ASN A 124 3.36 -17.32 -5.23
N LYS A 125 3.65 -17.59 -6.51
CA LYS A 125 2.71 -18.22 -7.46
C LYS A 125 1.32 -17.55 -7.42
N LEU A 126 0.29 -18.28 -6.97
CA LEU A 126 -1.10 -17.82 -6.88
C LEU A 126 -1.46 -17.25 -5.51
N GLU A 127 -0.62 -17.46 -4.50
CA GLU A 127 -0.87 -17.01 -3.12
C GLU A 127 -0.59 -15.51 -2.95
N ALA A 128 0.41 -15.00 -3.67
CA ALA A 128 0.79 -13.60 -3.62
C ALA A 128 1.48 -13.18 -4.92
N GLY A 129 1.16 -11.99 -5.42
CA GLY A 129 1.80 -11.46 -6.61
C GLY A 129 1.07 -10.24 -7.18
N GLN A 130 1.42 -9.93 -8.41
CA GLN A 130 0.78 -8.86 -9.17
C GLN A 130 -0.57 -9.34 -9.72
N ALA A 131 -1.65 -8.60 -9.41
CA ALA A 131 -3.00 -8.97 -9.82
C ALA A 131 -3.26 -8.75 -11.33
N PHE A 132 -2.63 -7.73 -11.93
CA PHE A 132 -2.78 -7.36 -13.33
C PHE A 132 -1.56 -6.56 -13.84
N PRO A 133 -1.28 -6.52 -15.16
CA PRO A 133 -0.15 -5.78 -15.72
C PRO A 133 -0.15 -4.29 -15.38
N THR A 134 1.02 -3.67 -15.29
CA THR A 134 1.14 -2.25 -14.94
C THR A 134 0.61 -1.36 -16.07
N GLY A 135 -0.51 -0.67 -15.82
CA GLY A 135 -1.07 0.29 -16.76
C GLY A 135 -0.27 1.59 -16.80
N ILE A 136 0.17 2.00 -17.99
CA ILE A 136 0.91 3.26 -18.22
C ILE A 136 0.39 3.99 -19.47
N SER A 137 -0.93 4.16 -19.56
CA SER A 137 -1.60 4.92 -20.62
C SER A 137 -1.09 6.37 -20.68
N ILE A 138 -0.95 6.91 -21.90
CA ILE A 138 -0.39 8.24 -22.14
C ILE A 138 -1.37 9.05 -22.97
N ASN A 139 -1.72 10.25 -22.49
CA ASN A 139 -2.57 11.23 -23.17
C ASN A 139 -3.94 10.64 -23.55
N ASP A 140 -4.24 10.50 -24.84
CA ASP A 140 -5.59 10.19 -25.35
C ASP A 140 -5.95 8.68 -25.30
N CYS A 141 -5.45 7.97 -24.30
CA CYS A 141 -5.68 6.53 -24.07
C CYS A 141 -6.63 6.27 -22.89
#